data_AF-A0A9Q9HQT0-F1
#
_entry.id   AF-A0A9Q9HQT0-F1
#
_cell.length_a   1.000
_cell.length_b   1.000
_cell.length_c   1.000
_cell.angle_alpha   90.00
_cell.angle_beta   90.00
_cell.angle_gamma   90.00
#
_symmetry.space_group_name_H-M   'P 1'
#
loop_
_entity.id
_entity.type
_entity.pdbx_description
1 polymer ?
#
loop_
_entity_poly.entity_id
_entity_poly.type
_entity_poly.pdbx_seq_one_letter_code
_entity_poly.pdbx_strand_id
1 'polypeptide(L)'
;MSDRLILAQDGWGDVLPDWVEVLVRECDQSSQNSVAVKLGLSATVVSQAMRNRYGGSLVRIEAAVRDVFMSAPVLCPALKTEIPSAACLAHRRRAEKWTHSSPFRVRMIRACRACRKFNKEPEE
;
A
#
# COMPACT_ATOMS: atom_id res chain seq x y z
N MET A 1 -22.91 -3.89 -9.96
CA MET A 1 -22.21 -4.68 -8.93
C MET A 1 -21.08 -5.40 -9.63
N SER A 2 -19.82 -5.22 -9.22
CA SER A 2 -18.68 -5.86 -9.90
C SER A 2 -18.49 -7.30 -9.41
N ASP A 3 -17.96 -8.18 -10.27
CA ASP A 3 -17.64 -9.57 -9.91
C ASP A 3 -16.73 -9.64 -8.67
N ARG A 4 -15.84 -8.64 -8.51
CA ARG A 4 -14.93 -8.55 -7.37
C ARG A 4 -15.64 -8.19 -6.08
N LEU A 5 -16.70 -7.38 -6.13
CA LEU A 5 -17.52 -7.04 -4.97
C LEU A 5 -18.32 -8.25 -4.49
N ILE A 6 -18.87 -9.04 -5.40
CA ILE A 6 -19.58 -10.30 -5.07
C ILE A 6 -18.62 -11.25 -4.33
N LEU A 7 -17.43 -11.47 -4.89
CA LEU A 7 -16.40 -12.32 -4.26
C LEU A 7 -15.96 -11.82 -2.87
N ALA A 8 -16.04 -10.52 -2.63
CA ALA A 8 -15.72 -9.94 -1.33
C ALA A 8 -16.87 -10.16 -0.33
N GLN A 9 -18.12 -9.97 -0.78
CA GLN A 9 -19.33 -10.26 0.02
C GLN A 9 -19.41 -11.74 0.40
N ASP A 10 -19.05 -12.66 -0.50
CA ASP A 10 -19.00 -14.10 -0.21
C ASP A 10 -18.04 -14.46 0.94
N GLY A 11 -17.01 -13.63 1.17
CA GLY A 11 -16.00 -13.85 2.21
C GLY A 11 -16.21 -13.07 3.50
N TRP A 12 -16.73 -11.84 3.40
CA TRP A 12 -16.91 -10.91 4.53
C TRP A 12 -18.35 -10.81 5.02
N GLY A 13 -19.33 -11.24 4.22
CA GLY A 13 -20.76 -11.04 4.43
C GLY A 13 -21.28 -9.75 3.81
N ASP A 14 -22.54 -9.42 4.12
CA ASP A 14 -23.24 -8.24 3.56
C ASP A 14 -22.61 -6.91 3.99
N VAL A 15 -21.91 -6.88 5.12
CA VAL A 15 -21.21 -5.70 5.65
C VAL A 15 -19.72 -5.87 5.43
N LEU A 16 -19.18 -5.18 4.43
CA LEU A 16 -17.74 -5.19 4.15
C LEU A 16 -17.02 -4.18 5.05
N PRO A 17 -15.78 -4.48 5.49
CA PRO A 17 -14.91 -3.44 5.99
C PRO A 17 -14.62 -2.38 4.92
N ASP A 18 -14.59 -1.12 5.32
CA ASP A 18 -14.35 0.03 4.45
C ASP A 18 -13.08 -0.09 3.60
N TRP A 19 -11.99 -0.59 4.19
CA TRP A 19 -10.73 -0.81 3.48
C TRP A 19 -10.85 -1.90 2.40
N VAL A 20 -11.73 -2.89 2.57
CA VAL A 20 -11.99 -3.93 1.57
C VAL A 20 -12.77 -3.35 0.39
N GLU A 21 -13.76 -2.50 0.66
CA GLU A 21 -14.50 -1.79 -0.41
C GLU A 21 -13.56 -0.91 -1.24
N VAL A 22 -12.68 -0.15 -0.58
CA VAL A 22 -11.65 0.64 -1.26
C VAL A 22 -10.74 -0.28 -2.08
N LEU A 23 -10.28 -1.41 -1.51
CA LEU A 23 -9.42 -2.35 -2.22
C LEU A 23 -10.08 -2.93 -3.47
N VAL A 24 -11.36 -3.30 -3.40
CA VAL A 24 -12.16 -3.78 -4.54
C VAL A 24 -12.28 -2.67 -5.59
N ARG A 25 -12.65 -1.46 -5.19
CA ARG A 25 -12.80 -0.30 -6.08
C ARG A 25 -11.50 0.00 -6.83
N GLU A 26 -10.36 0.03 -6.15
CA GLU A 26 -9.05 0.28 -6.77
C GLU A 26 -8.66 -0.84 -7.75
N CYS A 27 -9.03 -2.09 -7.45
CA CYS A 27 -8.81 -3.22 -8.36
C CYS A 27 -9.72 -3.15 -9.59
N ASP A 28 -10.95 -2.66 -9.45
CA ASP A 28 -11.90 -2.47 -10.54
C ASP A 28 -11.50 -1.31 -11.46
N GLN A 29 -10.98 -0.22 -10.91
CA GLN A 29 -10.47 0.92 -11.69
C GLN A 29 -9.14 0.62 -12.41
N SER A 30 -8.43 -0.43 -11.98
CA SER A 30 -7.13 -0.77 -12.55
C SER A 30 -6.95 -2.28 -12.73
N SER A 31 -6.10 -2.91 -11.92
CA SER A 31 -5.93 -4.36 -11.87
C SER A 31 -5.38 -4.79 -10.51
N GLN A 32 -5.66 -6.03 -10.12
CA GLN A 32 -5.12 -6.62 -8.89
C GLN A 32 -3.58 -6.57 -8.84
N ASN A 33 -2.91 -6.77 -9.97
CA ASN A 33 -1.45 -6.66 -10.05
C ASN A 33 -0.97 -5.23 -9.79
N SER A 34 -1.62 -4.23 -10.38
CA SER A 34 -1.27 -2.82 -10.18
C SER A 34 -1.46 -2.42 -8.71
N VAL A 35 -2.59 -2.79 -8.12
CA VAL A 35 -2.90 -2.54 -6.70
C VAL A 35 -1.89 -3.24 -5.78
N ALA A 36 -1.57 -4.50 -6.05
CA ALA A 36 -0.57 -5.25 -5.30
C ALA A 36 0.80 -4.55 -5.31
N VAL A 37 1.25 -4.07 -6.47
CA VAL A 37 2.51 -3.32 -6.58
C VAL A 37 2.48 -2.02 -5.75
N LYS A 38 1.38 -1.27 -5.78
CA LYS A 38 1.22 -0.04 -4.97
C LYS A 38 1.26 -0.33 -3.47
N LEU A 39 0.60 -1.41 -3.04
CA LEU A 39 0.60 -1.88 -1.66
C LEU A 39 1.91 -2.57 -1.27
N GLY A 40 2.78 -2.89 -2.22
CA GLY A 40 3.96 -3.73 -2.02
C GLY A 40 3.62 -5.14 -1.54
N LEU A 41 2.47 -5.68 -1.95
CA LEU A 41 2.02 -7.03 -1.68
C LEU A 41 2.07 -7.86 -2.97
N SER A 42 1.84 -9.17 -2.88
CA SER A 42 1.60 -9.99 -4.07
C SER A 42 0.13 -9.93 -4.48
N ALA A 43 -0.17 -10.16 -5.75
CA ALA A 43 -1.55 -10.23 -6.25
C ALA A 43 -2.35 -11.33 -5.56
N THR A 44 -1.70 -12.44 -5.21
CA THR A 44 -2.30 -13.52 -4.41
C THR A 44 -2.73 -13.02 -3.04
N VAL A 45 -1.89 -12.24 -2.34
CA VAL A 45 -2.24 -11.66 -1.03
C VAL A 45 -3.45 -10.73 -1.16
N VAL A 46 -3.48 -9.87 -2.17
CA VAL A 46 -4.63 -8.97 -2.44
C VAL A 46 -5.90 -9.78 -2.70
N SER A 47 -5.83 -10.82 -3.54
CA SER A 47 -6.97 -11.67 -3.86
C SER A 47 -7.49 -12.45 -2.65
N GLN A 48 -6.59 -12.96 -1.81
CA GLN A 48 -6.95 -13.69 -0.58
C GLN A 48 -7.52 -12.74 0.48
N ALA A 49 -7.02 -11.51 0.57
CA ALA A 49 -7.55 -10.49 1.48
C ALA A 49 -8.97 -10.06 1.09
N MET A 50 -9.22 -9.83 -0.21
CA MET A 50 -10.57 -9.54 -0.72
C MET A 50 -11.58 -10.62 -0.32
N ARG A 51 -11.20 -11.89 -0.41
CA ARG A 51 -12.08 -13.03 -0.12
C ARG A 51 -12.10 -13.44 1.36
N ASN A 52 -11.45 -12.69 2.25
CA ASN A 52 -11.28 -13.04 3.66
C ASN A 52 -10.68 -14.44 3.90
N ARG A 53 -9.74 -14.87 3.05
CA ARG A 53 -9.08 -16.20 3.13
C ARG A 53 -7.59 -16.12 3.39
N TYR A 54 -7.04 -14.93 3.59
CA TYR A 54 -5.63 -14.76 3.86
C TYR A 54 -5.30 -15.19 5.29
N GLY A 55 -4.57 -16.30 5.44
CA GLY A 55 -4.17 -16.83 6.75
C GLY A 55 -3.07 -16.03 7.48
N GLY A 56 -2.61 -14.92 6.90
CA GLY A 56 -1.67 -14.00 7.55
C GLY A 56 -2.37 -12.84 8.27
N SER A 57 -1.61 -11.81 8.62
CA SER A 57 -2.17 -10.65 9.32
C SER A 57 -2.92 -9.73 8.36
N LEU A 58 -4.26 -9.80 8.40
CA LEU A 58 -5.15 -8.86 7.70
C LEU A 58 -4.95 -7.41 8.18
N VAL A 59 -4.65 -7.21 9.47
CA VAL A 59 -4.34 -5.89 10.05
C VAL A 59 -3.19 -5.19 9.32
N ARG A 60 -2.15 -5.92 8.89
CA ARG A 60 -1.05 -5.34 8.11
C ARG A 60 -1.49 -4.92 6.70
N ILE A 61 -2.41 -5.67 6.11
CA ILE A 61 -2.96 -5.37 4.78
C ILE A 61 -3.85 -4.15 4.88
N GLU A 62 -4.75 -4.12 5.85
CA GLU A 62 -5.59 -2.97 6.16
C GLU A 62 -4.76 -1.70 6.35
N ALA A 63 -3.74 -1.75 7.22
CA ALA A 63 -2.86 -0.60 7.44
C ALA A 63 -2.19 -0.10 6.15
N ALA A 64 -1.78 -1.03 5.27
CA ALA A 64 -1.20 -0.67 3.98
C ALA A 64 -2.25 -0.05 3.04
N VAL A 65 -3.46 -0.61 2.98
CA VAL A 65 -4.57 -0.07 2.17
C VAL A 65 -4.94 1.33 2.62
N ARG A 66 -5.09 1.52 3.94
CA ARG A 66 -5.36 2.83 4.53
C ARG A 66 -4.25 3.83 4.20
N ASP A 67 -2.99 3.46 4.41
CA ASP A 67 -1.83 4.33 4.12
C ASP A 67 -1.74 4.71 2.63
N VAL A 68 -2.08 3.80 1.72
CA VAL A 68 -1.85 3.97 0.27
C VAL A 68 -3.03 4.64 -0.44
N PHE A 69 -4.26 4.24 -0.11
CA PHE A 69 -5.46 4.61 -0.87
C PHE A 69 -6.42 5.52 -0.10
N MET A 70 -6.32 5.57 1.23
CA MET A 70 -7.24 6.36 2.06
C MET A 70 -6.55 7.59 2.69
N SER A 71 -5.22 7.56 2.83
CA SER A 71 -4.45 8.72 3.29
C SER A 71 -4.37 9.82 2.24
N ALA A 72 -4.43 11.07 2.69
CA ALA A 72 -4.12 12.24 1.86
C ALA A 72 -2.69 12.18 1.30
N PRO A 73 -2.41 12.87 0.19
CA PRO A 73 -1.04 13.05 -0.32
C PRO A 73 -0.09 13.55 0.76
N VAL A 74 1.18 13.14 0.68
CA VAL A 74 2.20 13.49 1.68
C VAL A 74 3.22 14.44 1.08
N LEU A 75 3.59 15.47 1.84
CA LEU A 75 4.70 16.35 1.48
C LEU A 75 6.02 15.60 1.66
N CYS A 76 6.71 15.31 0.54
CA CYS A 76 8.00 14.62 0.58
C CYS A 76 9.12 15.63 0.81
N PRO A 77 9.86 15.59 1.94
CA PRO A 77 10.92 16.57 2.22
C PRO A 77 12.09 16.46 1.23
N ALA A 78 12.34 15.26 0.68
CA ALA A 78 13.40 15.03 -0.29
C ALA A 78 13.08 15.60 -1.68
N LEU A 79 11.82 15.47 -2.12
CA LEU A 79 11.36 15.96 -3.42
C LEU A 79 10.79 17.37 -3.35
N LYS A 80 10.57 17.90 -2.13
CA LYS A 80 9.98 19.22 -1.85
C LYS A 80 8.63 19.44 -2.54
N THR A 81 7.86 18.37 -2.70
CA THR A 81 6.55 18.37 -3.35
C THR A 81 5.63 17.34 -2.72
N GLU A 82 4.33 17.53 -2.92
CA GLU A 82 3.32 16.56 -2.53
C GLU A 82 3.38 15.36 -3.47
N ILE A 83 3.43 14.17 -2.89
CA ILE A 83 3.38 12.92 -3.64
C ILE A 83 2.26 12.03 -3.09
N PRO A 84 1.66 11.19 -3.94
CA PRO A 84 0.72 10.18 -3.45
C PRO A 84 1.37 9.30 -2.39
N SER A 85 0.62 8.94 -1.35
CA SER A 85 1.11 8.09 -0.25
C SER A 85 1.63 6.74 -0.75
N ALA A 86 1.01 6.20 -1.80
CA ALA A 86 1.51 5.05 -2.56
C ALA A 86 2.97 5.21 -3.03
N ALA A 87 3.31 6.38 -3.61
CA ALA A 87 4.65 6.66 -4.10
C ALA A 87 5.64 6.80 -2.93
N CYS A 88 5.22 7.45 -1.83
CA CYS A 88 6.02 7.55 -0.62
C CYS A 88 6.35 6.17 -0.04
N LEU A 89 5.36 5.28 0.08
CA LEU A 89 5.55 3.91 0.56
C LEU A 89 6.49 3.12 -0.36
N ALA A 90 6.34 3.24 -1.67
CA ALA A 90 7.21 2.58 -2.64
C ALA A 90 8.68 3.04 -2.50
N HIS A 91 8.92 4.34 -2.29
CA HIS A 91 10.26 4.86 -2.03
C HIS A 91 10.82 4.35 -0.70
N ARG A 92 10.01 4.33 0.36
CA ARG A 92 10.39 3.81 1.68
C ARG A 92 10.75 2.32 1.62
N ARG A 93 9.94 1.48 1.01
CA ARG A 93 10.22 0.04 0.84
C ARG A 93 11.50 -0.21 0.06
N ARG A 94 11.74 0.55 -1.01
CA ARG A 94 13.02 0.49 -1.75
C ARG A 94 14.20 0.89 -0.89
N ALA A 95 14.01 1.77 0.10
CA ALA A 95 15.05 2.19 1.03
C ALA A 95 15.39 1.16 2.12
N GLU A 96 14.55 0.15 2.34
CA GLU A 96 14.87 -0.98 3.23
C GLU A 96 16.12 -1.71 2.74
N LYS A 97 16.27 -1.89 1.42
CA LYS A 97 17.42 -2.56 0.81
C LYS A 97 18.35 -1.55 0.16
N TRP A 98 19.62 -1.57 0.56
CA TRP A 98 20.63 -0.74 -0.07
C TRP A 98 21.02 -1.27 -1.46
N THR A 99 21.23 -0.38 -2.44
CA THR A 99 21.69 -0.75 -3.79
C THR A 99 22.59 0.34 -4.38
N HIS A 100 23.58 -0.06 -5.17
CA HIS A 100 24.51 0.83 -5.87
C HIS A 100 24.17 1.04 -7.35
N SER A 101 23.04 0.51 -7.84
CA SER A 101 22.76 0.46 -9.29
C SER A 101 22.47 1.81 -9.95
N SER A 102 22.09 2.83 -9.20
CA SER A 102 21.76 4.15 -9.74
C SER A 102 22.07 5.26 -8.74
N PRO A 103 22.80 6.33 -9.12
CA PRO A 103 23.06 7.48 -8.25
C PRO A 103 21.78 8.13 -7.73
N PHE A 104 20.72 8.17 -8.54
CA PHE A 104 19.41 8.67 -8.11
C PHE A 104 18.81 7.79 -7.01
N ARG A 105 18.85 6.47 -7.19
CA ARG A 105 18.37 5.54 -6.15
C ARG A 105 19.16 5.67 -4.86
N VAL A 106 20.49 5.77 -4.93
CA VAL A 106 21.35 5.96 -3.75
C VAL A 106 20.94 7.22 -2.99
N ARG A 107 20.75 8.35 -3.68
CA ARG A 107 20.28 9.61 -3.07
C ARG A 107 18.91 9.45 -2.41
N MET A 108 17.96 8.83 -3.12
CA MET A 108 16.61 8.65 -2.60
C MET A 108 16.56 7.71 -1.39
N ILE A 109 17.37 6.64 -1.38
CA ILE A 109 17.47 5.71 -0.25
C ILE A 109 18.01 6.44 0.98
N ARG A 110 19.08 7.24 0.84
CA ARG A 110 19.60 8.06 1.94
C ARG A 110 18.54 9.03 2.47
N ALA A 111 17.85 9.73 1.57
CA ALA A 111 16.82 10.68 1.95
C ALA A 111 15.63 10.00 2.66
N CYS A 112 15.20 8.84 2.18
CA CYS A 112 14.15 8.06 2.83
C CYS A 112 14.60 7.55 4.20
N ARG A 113 15.82 7.03 4.35
CA ARG A 113 16.37 6.59 5.64
C ARG A 113 16.56 7.71 6.65
N ALA A 114 16.63 8.97 6.22
CA ALA A 114 16.63 10.13 7.10
C ALA A 114 15.22 10.66 7.41
N CYS A 115 14.17 10.14 6.75
CA CYS A 115 12.81 10.64 6.88
C CYS A 115 12.09 10.03 8.09
N ARG A 116 11.36 10.87 8.85
CA ARG A 116 10.56 10.44 10.01
C ARG A 116 9.60 9.30 9.69
N LYS A 117 8.91 9.37 8.54
CA LYS A 117 7.98 8.31 8.09
C LYS A 117 8.67 6.96 7.82
N PHE A 118 9.97 6.94 7.55
CA PHE A 118 10.72 5.69 7.39
C PHE A 118 11.20 5.14 8.72
N ASN A 119 11.79 5.99 9.56
CA ASN A 119 12.42 5.55 10.82
C ASN A 119 11.45 5.16 11.91
N LYS A 120 10.15 5.50 11.78
CA LYS A 120 9.08 5.13 12.72
C LYS A 120 9.59 5.03 14.17
N GLU A 121 9.93 6.15 14.79
CA GLU A 121 9.64 6.23 16.21
C GLU A 121 8.12 6.15 16.33
N PRO A 122 7.57 5.34 17.26
CA PRO A 122 6.14 5.37 17.52
C PRO A 122 5.78 6.81 17.90
N GLU A 123 4.88 7.43 17.15
CA GLU A 123 4.24 8.65 17.58
C GLU A 123 3.38 8.25 18.80
N GLU A 124 3.87 8.59 20.01
CA GLU A 124 3.10 8.65 21.26
C GLU A 124 1.94 9.66 21.14
#